data_AF-R7VA00-F1
#
_entry.id   AF-R7VA00-F1
#
_cell.length_a   1.000
_cell.length_b   1.000
_cell.length_c   1.000
_cell.angle_alpha   90.00
_cell.angle_beta   90.00
_cell.angle_gamma   90.00
#
_symmetry.space_group_name_H-M   'P 1'
#
loop_
_entity.id
_entity.type
_entity.pdbx_description
1 polymer ?
#
loop_
_entity_poly.entity_id
_entity_poly.type
_entity_poly.pdbx_seq_one_letter_code
_entity_poly.pdbx_strand_id
1 'polypeptide(L)' 'LTGLRIFKSTKHQFWPILVCCNGCQPFVVALYYGEQKPSPVEEFMLEFLEKLQTLESRGIELE' A
#
# COMPACT_ATOMS: atom_id res chain seq x y z
N LEU A 1 2.54 -0.54 10.70
CA LEU A 1 1.23 -0.12 10.13
C LEU A 1 0.16 -0.48 11.13
N THR A 2 -0.47 0.53 11.73
CA THR A 2 -1.56 0.35 12.69
C THR A 2 -2.87 0.50 11.94
N GLY A 3 -3.79 -0.46 12.08
CA GLY A 3 -5.09 -0.41 11.42
C GLY A 3 -5.95 0.76 11.94
N LEU A 4 -6.71 1.39 11.06
CA LEU A 4 -7.66 2.45 11.39
C LEU A 4 -9.08 1.87 11.41
N ARG A 5 -9.71 1.88 12.58
CA ARG A 5 -11.08 1.39 12.74
C ARG A 5 -12.06 2.47 12.26
N ILE A 6 -12.86 2.16 11.24
CA ILE A 6 -13.82 3.12 10.65
C ILE A 6 -15.10 3.19 11.48
N PHE A 7 -15.55 2.04 12.00
CA PHE A 7 -16.77 1.93 12.79
C PHE A 7 -16.43 1.36 14.16
N LYS A 8 -17.05 1.91 15.22
CA LYS A 8 -16.84 1.43 16.60
C LYS A 8 -17.40 0.02 16.82
N SER A 9 -18.37 -0.39 16.00
CA SER A 9 -19.12 -1.65 16.12
C SER A 9 -18.58 -2.78 15.26
N THR A 10 -17.62 -2.54 14.36
CA THR A 10 -17.06 -3.58 13.49
C THR A 10 -15.62 -3.89 13.86
N LYS A 11 -15.20 -5.14 13.64
CA LYS A 11 -13.79 -5.55 13.75
C LYS A 11 -12.97 -5.12 12.52
N HIS A 12 -13.65 -4.68 11.46
CA HIS A 12 -13.03 -4.28 10.22
C HIS A 12 -12.22 -2.99 10.39
N GLN A 13 -11.04 -3.00 9.78
CA GLN A 13 -10.07 -1.93 9.85
C GLN A 13 -9.53 -1.64 8.45
N PHE A 14 -9.20 -0.39 8.20
CA PHE A 14 -8.33 -0.02 7.10
C PHE A 14 -6.88 -0.28 7.50
N TRP A 15 -6.15 -0.94 6.63
CA TRP A 15 -4.73 -1.19 6.74
C TRP A 15 -4.04 -0.43 5.60
N PRO A 16 -3.69 0.85 5.82
CA PRO A 16 -2.94 1.61 4.84
C PRO A 16 -1.53 1.02 4.74
N ILE A 17 -1.02 0.91 3.54
CA ILE A 17 0.36 0.55 3.25
C ILE A 17 1.08 1.83 2.85
N LEU A 18 2.10 2.17 3.64
CA LEU A 18 2.89 3.38 3.47
C LEU A 18 4.23 3.03 2.83
N VAL A 19 4.64 3.84 1.85
CA VAL A 19 5.99 3.82 1.29
C VAL A 19 6.68 5.13 1.64
N CYS A 20 7.99 5.05 1.86
CA CYS A 20 8.85 6.19 2.09
C CYS A 20 10.02 6.10 1.10
N CYS A 21 10.15 7.11 0.25
CA CYS A 21 11.29 7.27 -0.66
C CYS A 21 12.22 8.35 -0.13
N ASN A 22 13.50 8.30 -0.47
CA ASN A 22 14.46 9.32 -0.05
C ASN A 22 13.98 10.72 -0.45
N GLY A 23 13.83 11.60 0.54
CA GLY A 23 13.38 12.99 0.35
C GLY A 23 11.87 13.19 0.36
N CYS A 24 11.06 12.13 0.42
CA CYS A 24 9.61 12.22 0.47
C CYS A 24 9.07 11.90 1.88
N GLN A 25 8.01 12.58 2.29
CA GLN A 25 7.23 12.14 3.46
C GLN A 25 6.53 10.81 3.14
N PRO A 26 6.36 9.91 4.12
CA PRO A 26 5.63 8.66 3.90
C PRO A 26 4.23 8.92 3.33
N PHE A 27 3.86 8.17 2.30
CA PHE A 27 2.55 8.31 1.64
C PHE A 27 1.90 6.94 1.41
N VAL A 28 0.57 6.94 1.28
CA VAL A 28 -0.22 5.72 1.08
C VAL A 28 -0.10 5.28 -0.37
N VAL A 29 0.36 4.05 -0.59
CA VAL A 29 0.41 3.42 -1.93
C VAL A 29 -0.69 2.39 -2.15
N ALA A 30 -1.23 1.84 -1.05
CA ALA A 30 -2.31 0.88 -1.11
C ALA A 30 -3.13 0.88 0.18
N LEU A 31 -4.40 0.48 0.10
CA LEU A 31 -5.34 0.47 1.22
C LEU A 31 -6.09 -0.86 1.24
N TYR A 32 -5.87 -1.67 2.27
CA TYR A 32 -6.60 -2.91 2.48
C TYR A 32 -7.73 -2.71 3.50
N TYR A 33 -8.88 -3.34 3.29
CA TYR A 33 -10.01 -3.35 4.24
C TYR A 33 -10.33 -4.77 4.68
N GLY A 34 -10.23 -5.03 5.98
CA GLY A 34 -10.52 -6.34 6.55
C GLY A 34 -10.36 -6.36 8.07
N GLU A 35 -10.69 -7.49 8.68
CA GLU A 35 -10.62 -7.62 10.15
C GLU A 35 -9.19 -7.71 10.68
N GLN A 36 -8.25 -8.12 9.84
CA GLN A 36 -6.85 -8.35 10.19
C GLN A 36 -5.91 -7.76 9.14
N LYS A 37 -4.63 -7.62 9.48
CA LYS A 37 -3.60 -7.15 8.54
C LYS A 37 -3.53 -8.10 7.32
N PRO A 38 -3.34 -7.58 6.09
CA PRO A 38 -3.09 -8.45 4.94
C PRO A 38 -1.84 -9.29 5.19
N SER A 39 -1.95 -10.60 4.92
CA SER A 39 -0.88 -11.57 5.14
C SER A 39 -0.95 -12.66 4.05
N PRO A 40 0.08 -12.81 3.21
CA PRO A 40 1.28 -11.96 3.11
C PRO A 40 0.95 -10.58 2.51
N VAL A 41 1.63 -9.53 2.98
CA VAL A 41 1.43 -8.16 2.45
C VAL A 41 1.99 -8.02 1.04
N GLU A 42 2.98 -8.86 0.73
CA GLU A 42 3.69 -8.95 -0.53
C GLU A 42 2.74 -9.32 -1.68
N GLU A 43 1.79 -10.23 -1.48
CA GLU A 43 0.79 -10.59 -2.50
C GLU A 43 -0.10 -9.40 -2.86
N PHE A 44 -0.49 -8.59 -1.86
CA PHE A 44 -1.28 -7.39 -2.08
C PHE A 44 -0.47 -6.25 -2.73
N MET A 45 0.85 -6.27 -2.56
CA MET A 45 1.77 -5.28 -3.15
C MET A 45 2.37 -5.71 -4.49
N LEU A 46 2.16 -6.95 -4.94
CA LEU A 46 2.85 -7.52 -6.08
C LEU A 46 2.67 -6.66 -7.35
N GLU A 47 1.42 -6.32 -7.68
CA GLU A 47 1.12 -5.48 -8.86
C GLU A 47 1.78 -4.10 -8.76
N PHE A 48 1.84 -3.51 -7.56
CA PHE A 48 2.50 -2.23 -7.34
C PHE A 48 4.02 -2.34 -7.56
N LEU A 49 4.65 -3.39 -7.02
CA LEU A 49 6.09 -3.63 -7.14
C LEU A 49 6.50 -3.91 -8.59
N GLU A 50 5.70 -4.67 -9.34
CA GLU A 50 5.95 -4.95 -10.77
C GLU A 50 5.88 -3.67 -11.61
N LYS A 51 4.88 -2.81 -11.35
CA LYS A 51 4.80 -1.50 -12.01
C LYS A 51 5.97 -0.60 -11.64
N LEU A 52 6.37 -0.60 -10.36
CA LEU A 52 7.52 0.18 -9.90
C LEU A 52 8.80 -0.26 -10.61
N GLN A 53 9.08 -1.57 -10.68
CA GLN A 53 10.24 -2.10 -11.42
C GLN A 53 10.20 -1.76 -12.91
N THR A 54 9.01 -1.80 -13.50
CA THR A 54 8.83 -1.40 -14.90
C THR A 54 9.20 0.06 -15.10
N LEU A 55 8.76 0.96 -14.20
CA LEU A 55 9.12 2.38 -14.23
C LEU A 55 10.61 2.62 -13.96
N GLU A 56 11.23 1.86 -13.05
CA GLU A 56 12.66 1.95 -12.78
C GLU A 56 13.51 1.52 -13.99
N SER A 57 13.06 0.51 -14.74
CA SER A 57 13.80 -0.04 -15.89
C SER A 57 13.56 0.71 -17.20
N ARG A 58 12.34 1.21 -17.42
CA ARG A 58 11.94 1.87 -18.67
C ARG A 58 11.84 3.39 -18.56
N GLY A 59 11.92 3.93 -17.35
CA GLY A 59 11.61 5.33 -17.08
C GLY A 59 10.11 5.59 -17.10
N ILE A 60 9.74 6.87 -17.13
CA ILE A 60 8.35 7.32 -17.19
C ILE A 60 8.05 7.73 -18.64
N GLU A 61 7.15 7.00 -19.31
CA GLU A 61 6.57 7.45 -20.58
C GLU A 61 5.40 8.40 -20.26
N LEU A 62 5.59 9.69 -20.52
CA LEU A 62 4.54 10.70 -20.46
C LEU A 62 3.94 10.81 -21.86
N GLU A 63 2.65 10.51 -22.02
CA GLU A 63 1.89 10.85 -23.23
C GLU A 63 1.68 12.36 -23.35
#